data_AF-A0A506RCF7-F1
#
_entry.id   AF-A0A506RCF7-F1
#
_cell.length_a   1.000
_cell.length_b   1.000
_cell.length_c   1.000
_cell.angle_alpha   90.00
_cell.angle_beta   90.00
_cell.angle_gamma   90.00
#
_symmetry.space_group_name_H-M   'P 1'
#
loop_
_entity.id
_entity.type
_entity.pdbx_description
1 polymer ?
#
loop_
_entity_poly.entity_id
_entity_poly.type
_entity_poly.pdbx_seq_one_letter_code
_entity_poly.pdbx_strand_id
1 'polypeptide(L)'
;MKRSCGCILGSLLMLASHTVMAIENNTVVEIENKVLQDFIKRQVNQSMSVGRAVRSITSNYPQEAETIVSVALDMYPNDYREIIHAAISAQPTATSKIVQIAINKEVTTCPNIVQLAIEADPSYVDFVVGAAADSSPEELKDIVRVAVLTEPDSADTIVQTLTEEHPNELVDILASAIQAVPVVGEYVVNALLAIFPERAEAVVTTAVRESAGQREQVRRILETAQQAGVESEKLKEYALNGGAHEDDVKETVKP
;
A
#
# COMPACT_ATOMS: atom_id res chain seq x y z
N MET A 1 2.20 -80.40 22.10
CA MET A 1 1.88 -81.14 20.85
C MET A 1 1.81 -80.10 19.72
N LYS A 2 2.80 -80.04 18.82
CA LYS A 2 2.83 -80.70 17.47
C LYS A 2 1.62 -80.24 16.62
N ARG A 3 1.69 -79.66 15.41
CA ARG A 3 2.64 -79.49 14.27
C ARG A 3 2.05 -78.35 13.40
N SER A 4 2.78 -77.36 12.85
CA SER A 4 3.62 -77.33 11.64
C SER A 4 3.05 -77.96 10.35
N CYS A 5 2.76 -77.11 9.34
CA CYS A 5 2.76 -77.33 7.87
C CYS A 5 2.54 -75.94 7.22
N GLY A 6 3.46 -75.29 6.47
CA GLY A 6 4.04 -75.61 5.16
C GLY A 6 3.05 -75.19 4.03
N CYS A 7 3.30 -74.35 3.01
CA CYS A 7 4.51 -73.95 2.29
C CYS A 7 4.28 -72.68 1.39
N ILE A 8 5.33 -71.85 1.26
CA ILE A 8 5.95 -71.25 0.05
C ILE A 8 5.08 -70.80 -1.16
N LEU A 9 5.13 -69.49 -1.48
CA LEU A 9 5.37 -68.86 -2.81
C LEU A 9 5.31 -67.33 -2.60
N GLY A 10 6.33 -66.52 -2.83
CA GLY A 10 6.90 -66.16 -4.13
C GLY A 10 6.96 -64.63 -4.20
N SER A 11 8.16 -64.08 -4.38
CA SER A 11 8.47 -62.64 -4.38
C SER A 11 7.71 -61.85 -5.44
N LEU A 12 7.22 -60.65 -5.09
CA LEU A 12 7.12 -59.54 -6.04
C LEU A 12 7.37 -58.20 -5.34
N LEU A 13 8.57 -57.68 -5.55
CA LEU A 13 8.90 -56.28 -5.37
C LEU A 13 8.20 -55.51 -6.49
N MET A 14 7.32 -54.57 -6.17
CA MET A 14 6.93 -53.49 -7.08
C MET A 14 6.98 -52.17 -6.32
N LEU A 15 8.07 -51.45 -6.58
CA LEU A 15 8.16 -50.01 -6.49
C LEU A 15 7.18 -49.40 -7.50
N ALA A 16 6.22 -48.62 -7.01
CA ALA A 16 5.46 -47.61 -7.74
C ALA A 16 4.51 -46.96 -6.72
N SER A 17 4.32 -45.65 -6.58
CA SER A 17 4.90 -44.47 -7.20
C SER A 17 4.51 -43.32 -6.26
N HIS A 18 5.45 -42.43 -5.93
CA HIS A 18 5.12 -41.16 -5.30
C HIS A 18 4.48 -40.23 -6.34
N THR A 19 3.17 -40.36 -6.61
CA THR A 19 2.41 -39.40 -7.43
C THR A 19 0.90 -39.46 -7.12
N VAL A 20 0.47 -39.19 -5.88
CA VAL A 20 -0.97 -39.00 -5.53
C VAL A 20 -1.12 -37.90 -4.46
N MET A 21 -0.59 -36.70 -4.69
CA MET A 21 -0.73 -35.55 -3.77
C MET A 21 -1.21 -34.26 -4.47
N ALA A 22 -1.21 -34.21 -5.80
CA ALA A 22 -1.54 -32.98 -6.54
C ALA A 22 -3.01 -32.91 -7.02
N ILE A 23 -3.68 -34.05 -7.19
CA ILE A 23 -5.03 -34.10 -7.78
C ILE A 23 -6.13 -33.86 -6.72
N GLU A 24 -5.99 -34.40 -5.51
CA GLU A 24 -6.99 -34.20 -4.43
C GLU A 24 -7.05 -32.74 -3.98
N ASN A 25 -5.90 -32.06 -3.84
CA ASN A 25 -5.85 -30.69 -3.37
C ASN A 25 -6.59 -29.71 -4.28
N ASN A 26 -6.44 -29.86 -5.60
CA ASN A 26 -7.11 -28.97 -6.56
C ASN A 26 -8.64 -29.15 -6.54
N THR A 27 -9.11 -30.39 -6.38
CA THR A 27 -10.56 -30.66 -6.31
C THR A 27 -11.20 -30.14 -5.03
N VAL A 28 -10.49 -30.17 -3.90
CA VAL A 28 -10.98 -29.64 -2.62
C VAL A 28 -11.10 -28.12 -2.68
N VAL A 29 -10.08 -27.42 -3.18
CA VAL A 29 -10.09 -25.96 -3.35
C VAL A 29 -11.22 -25.50 -4.29
N GLU A 30 -11.47 -26.24 -5.38
CA GLU A 30 -12.57 -25.92 -6.30
C GLU A 30 -13.95 -26.08 -5.65
N ILE A 31 -14.14 -27.12 -4.81
CA ILE A 31 -15.38 -27.35 -4.08
C ILE A 31 -15.60 -26.27 -3.01
N GLU A 32 -14.58 -25.93 -2.23
CA GLU A 32 -14.64 -24.88 -1.20
C GLU A 32 -14.99 -23.52 -1.81
N ASN A 33 -14.35 -23.17 -2.94
CA ASN A 33 -14.68 -21.95 -3.68
C ASN A 33 -16.13 -21.94 -4.16
N LYS A 34 -16.65 -23.07 -4.66
CA LYS A 34 -18.05 -23.15 -5.10
C LYS A 34 -19.03 -22.96 -3.94
N VAL A 35 -18.74 -23.54 -2.78
CA VAL A 35 -19.56 -23.35 -1.57
C VAL A 35 -19.55 -21.88 -1.14
N LEU A 36 -18.38 -21.23 -1.13
CA LEU A 36 -18.25 -19.82 -0.80
C LEU A 36 -18.99 -18.92 -1.82
N GLN A 37 -18.88 -19.20 -3.11
CA GLN A 37 -19.63 -18.48 -4.15
C GLN A 37 -21.14 -18.57 -3.94
N ASP A 38 -21.65 -19.77 -3.64
CA ASP A 38 -23.08 -19.97 -3.37
C ASP A 38 -23.51 -19.24 -2.09
N PHE A 39 -22.65 -19.19 -1.08
CA PHE A 39 -22.91 -18.45 0.16
C PHE A 39 -22.94 -16.93 -0.10
N ILE A 40 -21.96 -16.38 -0.81
CA ILE A 40 -21.93 -14.96 -1.20
C ILE A 40 -23.19 -14.62 -2.02
N LYS A 41 -23.55 -15.41 -3.04
CA LYS A 41 -24.78 -15.19 -3.84
C LYS A 41 -26.03 -15.10 -2.95
N ARG A 42 -26.16 -16.01 -1.98
CA ARG A 42 -27.30 -15.98 -1.05
C ARG A 42 -27.30 -14.71 -0.20
N GLN A 43 -26.14 -14.30 0.32
CA GLN A 43 -26.04 -13.07 1.11
C GLN A 43 -26.36 -11.83 0.29
N VAL A 44 -25.87 -11.73 -0.95
CA VAL A 44 -26.19 -10.62 -1.86
C VAL A 44 -27.69 -10.55 -2.13
N ASN A 45 -28.34 -11.69 -2.38
CA ASN A 45 -29.79 -11.74 -2.59
C ASN A 45 -30.60 -11.33 -1.34
N GLN A 46 -30.06 -11.55 -0.14
CA GLN A 46 -30.71 -11.16 1.12
C GLN A 46 -30.46 -9.68 1.47
N SER A 47 -29.25 -9.17 1.22
CA SER A 47 -28.85 -7.79 1.55
C SER A 47 -29.23 -6.77 0.46
N MET A 48 -29.53 -7.25 -0.75
CA MET A 48 -29.72 -6.47 -1.99
C MET A 48 -28.51 -5.59 -2.36
N SER A 49 -27.31 -5.89 -1.83
CA SER A 49 -26.07 -5.15 -2.11
C SER A 49 -24.85 -6.05 -1.91
N VAL A 50 -23.93 -6.00 -2.89
CA VAL A 50 -22.67 -6.73 -2.83
C VAL A 50 -21.81 -6.23 -1.67
N GLY A 51 -21.65 -4.90 -1.53
CA GLY A 51 -20.90 -4.32 -0.42
C GLY A 51 -21.45 -4.73 0.96
N ARG A 52 -22.77 -4.72 1.17
CA ARG A 52 -23.37 -5.15 2.45
C ARG A 52 -23.13 -6.63 2.75
N ALA A 53 -23.22 -7.48 1.73
CA ALA A 53 -22.95 -8.91 1.86
C ALA A 53 -21.48 -9.14 2.24
N VAL A 54 -20.55 -8.53 1.50
CA VAL A 54 -19.11 -8.63 1.78
C VAL A 54 -18.79 -8.12 3.17
N ARG A 55 -19.28 -6.93 3.55
CA ARG A 55 -19.09 -6.37 4.91
C ARG A 55 -19.54 -7.36 5.97
N SER A 56 -20.76 -7.89 5.82
CA SER A 56 -21.34 -8.82 6.80
C SER A 56 -20.52 -10.11 6.91
N ILE A 57 -20.14 -10.72 5.78
CA ILE A 57 -19.36 -11.96 5.78
C ILE A 57 -17.98 -11.70 6.38
N THR A 58 -17.25 -10.69 5.90
CA THR A 58 -15.90 -10.36 6.38
C THR A 58 -15.88 -10.04 7.87
N SER A 59 -16.87 -9.30 8.39
CA SER A 59 -16.98 -9.05 9.83
C SER A 59 -17.21 -10.31 10.68
N ASN A 60 -17.89 -11.32 10.13
CA ASN A 60 -18.15 -12.59 10.84
C ASN A 60 -17.02 -13.61 10.65
N TYR A 61 -16.25 -13.50 9.57
CA TYR A 61 -15.16 -14.39 9.21
C TYR A 61 -13.89 -13.59 8.87
N PRO A 62 -13.32 -12.87 9.85
CA PRO A 62 -12.21 -11.93 9.59
C PRO A 62 -10.93 -12.61 9.10
N GLN A 63 -10.72 -13.88 9.46
CA GLN A 63 -9.57 -14.69 9.00
C GLN A 63 -9.68 -15.08 7.52
N GLU A 64 -10.89 -15.02 6.95
CA GLU A 64 -11.16 -15.39 5.55
C GLU A 64 -11.30 -14.15 4.65
N ALA A 65 -10.99 -12.95 5.15
CA ALA A 65 -11.22 -11.69 4.44
C ALA A 65 -10.61 -11.69 3.03
N GLU A 66 -9.39 -12.19 2.88
CA GLU A 66 -8.69 -12.31 1.60
C GLU A 66 -9.46 -13.21 0.62
N THR A 67 -9.84 -14.41 1.04
CA THR A 67 -10.59 -15.38 0.24
C THR A 67 -11.95 -14.82 -0.16
N ILE A 68 -12.67 -14.21 0.78
CA ILE A 68 -13.99 -13.61 0.55
C ILE A 68 -13.90 -12.51 -0.50
N VAL A 69 -12.95 -11.58 -0.36
CA VAL A 69 -12.75 -10.47 -1.29
C VAL A 69 -12.35 -10.99 -2.67
N SER A 70 -11.40 -11.93 -2.72
CA SER A 70 -10.95 -12.53 -3.98
C SER A 70 -12.12 -13.13 -4.75
N VAL A 71 -12.94 -13.96 -4.09
CA VAL A 71 -14.11 -14.60 -4.71
C VAL A 71 -15.19 -13.57 -5.05
N ALA A 72 -15.43 -12.56 -4.21
CA ALA A 72 -16.40 -11.50 -4.48
C ALA A 72 -16.02 -10.69 -5.74
N LEU A 73 -14.75 -10.32 -5.91
CA LEU A 73 -14.26 -9.60 -7.08
C LEU A 73 -14.37 -10.45 -8.36
N ASP A 74 -14.16 -11.78 -8.27
CA ASP A 74 -14.37 -12.68 -9.41
C ASP A 74 -15.85 -12.77 -9.84
N MET A 75 -16.76 -12.74 -8.87
CA MET A 75 -18.19 -12.88 -9.13
C MET A 75 -18.85 -11.56 -9.56
N TYR A 76 -18.38 -10.44 -9.02
CA TYR A 76 -18.98 -9.11 -9.16
C TYR A 76 -17.91 -8.05 -9.48
N PRO A 77 -17.15 -8.21 -10.58
CA PRO A 77 -16.02 -7.33 -10.90
C PRO A 77 -16.44 -5.87 -11.11
N ASN A 78 -17.68 -5.62 -11.56
CA ASN A 78 -18.20 -4.27 -11.74
C ASN A 78 -18.52 -3.56 -10.41
N ASP A 79 -18.66 -4.32 -9.32
CA ASP A 79 -18.98 -3.82 -7.97
C ASP A 79 -17.72 -3.65 -7.10
N TYR A 80 -16.52 -3.68 -7.71
CA TYR A 80 -15.23 -3.63 -7.00
C TYR A 80 -15.12 -2.51 -5.97
N ARG A 81 -15.67 -1.31 -6.27
CA ARG A 81 -15.65 -0.17 -5.35
C ARG A 81 -16.34 -0.50 -4.03
N GLU A 82 -17.55 -1.05 -4.10
CA GLU A 82 -18.31 -1.43 -2.91
C GLU A 82 -17.66 -2.60 -2.17
N ILE A 83 -17.07 -3.56 -2.90
CA ILE A 83 -16.41 -4.73 -2.31
C ILE A 83 -15.17 -4.32 -1.52
N ILE A 84 -14.26 -3.56 -2.14
CA ILE A 84 -13.00 -3.13 -1.53
C ILE A 84 -13.29 -2.26 -0.31
N HIS A 85 -14.15 -1.25 -0.47
CA HIS A 85 -14.51 -0.35 0.62
C HIS A 85 -15.21 -1.12 1.76
N ALA A 86 -16.15 -2.01 1.45
CA ALA A 86 -16.85 -2.78 2.48
C ALA A 86 -15.90 -3.71 3.26
N ALA A 87 -14.97 -4.36 2.56
CA ALA A 87 -14.03 -5.28 3.17
C ALA A 87 -13.00 -4.58 4.05
N ILE A 88 -12.40 -3.47 3.57
CA ILE A 88 -11.45 -2.68 4.36
C ILE A 88 -12.13 -2.11 5.60
N SER A 89 -13.30 -1.47 5.45
CA SER A 89 -14.04 -0.94 6.59
C SER A 89 -14.52 -2.03 7.58
N ALA A 90 -14.63 -3.29 7.14
CA ALA A 90 -14.98 -4.42 8.01
C ALA A 90 -13.77 -5.02 8.71
N GLN A 91 -12.62 -5.08 8.02
CA GLN A 91 -11.39 -5.69 8.50
C GLN A 91 -10.16 -4.85 8.10
N PRO A 92 -9.91 -3.72 8.80
CA PRO A 92 -8.78 -2.84 8.46
C PRO A 92 -7.41 -3.52 8.55
N THR A 93 -7.25 -4.53 9.40
CA THR A 93 -5.97 -5.26 9.51
C THR A 93 -5.64 -6.09 8.26
N ALA A 94 -6.60 -6.28 7.35
CA ALA A 94 -6.40 -7.01 6.09
C ALA A 94 -6.17 -6.05 4.89
N THR A 95 -6.10 -4.74 5.11
CA THR A 95 -6.03 -3.71 4.06
C THR A 95 -4.94 -3.96 3.04
N SER A 96 -3.69 -4.19 3.47
CA SER A 96 -2.56 -4.47 2.57
C SER A 96 -2.84 -5.64 1.62
N LYS A 97 -3.46 -6.70 2.12
CA LYS A 97 -3.81 -7.90 1.34
C LYS A 97 -4.99 -7.66 0.42
N ILE A 98 -6.00 -6.93 0.86
CA ILE A 98 -7.15 -6.55 0.03
C ILE A 98 -6.69 -5.69 -1.16
N VAL A 99 -5.79 -4.72 -0.92
CA VAL A 99 -5.19 -3.88 -1.96
C VAL A 99 -4.41 -4.73 -2.96
N GLN A 100 -3.52 -5.62 -2.49
CA GLN A 100 -2.78 -6.55 -3.36
C GLN A 100 -3.71 -7.42 -4.21
N ILE A 101 -4.79 -7.95 -3.62
CA ILE A 101 -5.78 -8.77 -4.36
C ILE A 101 -6.45 -7.94 -5.46
N ALA A 102 -6.86 -6.71 -5.15
CA ALA A 102 -7.51 -5.84 -6.14
C ALA A 102 -6.57 -5.49 -7.31
N ILE A 103 -5.30 -5.18 -7.01
CA ILE A 103 -4.27 -4.86 -8.02
C ILE A 103 -4.01 -6.10 -8.89
N ASN A 104 -3.75 -7.25 -8.27
CA ASN A 104 -3.45 -8.50 -8.99
C ASN A 104 -4.61 -8.99 -9.87
N LYS A 105 -5.84 -8.65 -9.51
CA LYS A 105 -7.04 -8.96 -10.31
C LYS A 105 -7.33 -7.91 -11.39
N GLU A 106 -6.56 -6.83 -11.45
CA GLU A 106 -6.68 -5.76 -12.44
C GLU A 106 -8.10 -5.18 -12.52
N VAL A 107 -8.80 -5.08 -11.38
CA VAL A 107 -10.20 -4.62 -11.36
C VAL A 107 -10.34 -3.14 -11.74
N THR A 108 -9.27 -2.37 -11.54
CA THR A 108 -9.07 -0.98 -12.00
C THR A 108 -7.58 -0.62 -11.90
N THR A 109 -7.21 0.63 -12.11
CA THR A 109 -5.82 1.11 -11.97
C THR A 109 -5.36 1.14 -10.51
N CYS A 110 -4.07 0.95 -10.25
CA CYS A 110 -3.53 0.96 -8.88
C CYS A 110 -3.85 2.26 -8.11
N PRO A 111 -3.69 3.46 -8.68
CA PRO A 111 -4.05 4.71 -8.00
C PRO A 111 -5.53 4.78 -7.61
N ASN A 112 -6.45 4.21 -8.39
CA ASN A 112 -7.87 4.18 -8.02
C ASN A 112 -8.12 3.24 -6.82
N ILE A 113 -7.38 2.12 -6.75
CA ILE A 113 -7.45 1.19 -5.61
C ILE A 113 -6.91 1.88 -4.35
N VAL A 114 -5.79 2.59 -4.47
CA VAL A 114 -5.20 3.39 -3.36
C VAL A 114 -6.21 4.40 -2.84
N GLN A 115 -6.84 5.20 -3.71
CA GLN A 115 -7.86 6.16 -3.32
C GLN A 115 -9.00 5.48 -2.54
N LEU A 116 -9.58 4.41 -3.11
CA LEU A 116 -10.70 3.70 -2.50
C LEU A 116 -10.35 3.09 -1.14
N ALA A 117 -9.13 2.58 -0.99
CA ALA A 117 -8.67 1.98 0.24
C ALA A 117 -8.46 3.01 1.36
N ILE A 118 -7.86 4.15 1.03
CA ILE A 118 -7.67 5.27 1.98
C ILE A 118 -9.02 5.86 2.37
N GLU A 119 -9.93 6.08 1.42
CA GLU A 119 -11.30 6.56 1.72
C GLU A 119 -12.06 5.60 2.65
N ALA A 120 -11.80 4.29 2.55
CA ALA A 120 -12.46 3.27 3.36
C ALA A 120 -11.93 3.20 4.81
N ASP A 121 -10.63 3.43 5.01
CA ASP A 121 -10.01 3.62 6.33
C ASP A 121 -8.67 4.40 6.21
N PRO A 122 -8.67 5.72 6.49
CA PRO A 122 -7.46 6.54 6.41
C PRO A 122 -6.35 6.13 7.40
N SER A 123 -6.71 5.43 8.49
CA SER A 123 -5.77 5.08 9.56
C SER A 123 -4.73 4.02 9.13
N TYR A 124 -4.91 3.41 7.95
CA TYR A 124 -4.05 2.37 7.39
C TYR A 124 -3.37 2.82 6.08
N VAL A 125 -3.24 4.13 5.88
CA VAL A 125 -2.67 4.71 4.66
C VAL A 125 -1.26 4.21 4.35
N ASP A 126 -0.42 4.01 5.36
CA ASP A 126 0.92 3.43 5.26
C ASP A 126 0.88 2.02 4.63
N PHE A 127 -0.01 1.16 5.11
CA PHE A 127 -0.19 -0.19 4.56
C PHE A 127 -0.76 -0.18 3.14
N VAL A 128 -1.61 0.81 2.81
CA VAL A 128 -2.15 0.96 1.44
C VAL A 128 -1.03 1.35 0.48
N VAL A 129 -0.28 2.40 0.79
CA VAL A 129 0.73 2.94 -0.13
C VAL A 129 1.90 2.00 -0.30
N GLY A 130 2.37 1.33 0.78
CA GLY A 130 3.42 0.33 0.68
C GLY A 130 3.00 -0.87 -0.15
N ALA A 131 1.80 -1.41 0.09
CA ALA A 131 1.28 -2.52 -0.70
C ALA A 131 1.12 -2.17 -2.19
N ALA A 132 0.68 -0.95 -2.48
CA ALA A 132 0.52 -0.45 -3.84
C ALA A 132 1.86 -0.24 -4.54
N ALA A 133 2.83 0.38 -3.86
CA ALA A 133 4.15 0.65 -4.40
C ALA A 133 4.95 -0.64 -4.66
N ASP A 134 4.83 -1.63 -3.78
CA ASP A 134 5.41 -2.96 -3.98
C ASP A 134 4.79 -3.71 -5.17
N SER A 135 3.47 -3.57 -5.37
CA SER A 135 2.74 -4.28 -6.42
C SER A 135 2.86 -3.60 -7.78
N SER A 136 3.02 -2.28 -7.81
CA SER A 136 3.04 -1.45 -9.01
C SER A 136 4.11 -0.35 -8.90
N PRO A 137 5.40 -0.70 -8.80
CA PRO A 137 6.49 0.27 -8.61
C PRO A 137 6.59 1.29 -9.74
N GLU A 138 6.18 0.94 -10.95
CA GLU A 138 6.09 1.84 -12.10
C GLU A 138 5.06 2.96 -11.93
N GLU A 139 4.06 2.78 -11.05
CA GLU A 139 3.01 3.76 -10.75
C GLU A 139 3.32 4.59 -9.49
N LEU A 140 4.52 4.46 -8.90
CA LEU A 140 4.89 5.09 -7.61
C LEU A 140 4.54 6.58 -7.54
N LYS A 141 4.82 7.35 -8.60
CA LYS A 141 4.50 8.79 -8.64
C LYS A 141 3.01 9.05 -8.51
N ASP A 142 2.18 8.28 -9.20
CA ASP A 142 0.73 8.41 -9.15
C ASP A 142 0.14 7.90 -7.85
N ILE A 143 0.72 6.84 -7.26
CA ILE A 143 0.38 6.34 -5.92
C ILE A 143 0.60 7.44 -4.88
N VAL A 144 1.79 8.06 -4.85
CA VAL A 144 2.10 9.16 -3.93
C VAL A 144 1.14 10.32 -4.14
N ARG A 145 0.95 10.75 -5.39
CA ARG A 145 0.08 11.88 -5.73
C ARG A 145 -1.35 11.64 -5.25
N VAL A 146 -1.91 10.47 -5.53
CA VAL A 146 -3.29 10.14 -5.14
C VAL A 146 -3.41 9.97 -3.63
N ALA A 147 -2.47 9.31 -2.97
CA ALA A 147 -2.50 9.12 -1.53
C ALA A 147 -2.47 10.48 -0.79
N VAL A 148 -1.56 11.37 -1.17
CA VAL A 148 -1.43 12.71 -0.55
C VAL A 148 -2.62 13.61 -0.88
N LEU A 149 -3.23 13.49 -2.07
CA LEU A 149 -4.48 14.20 -2.38
C LEU A 149 -5.68 13.68 -1.58
N THR A 150 -5.71 12.38 -1.30
CA THR A 150 -6.82 11.72 -0.61
C THR A 150 -6.75 11.97 0.90
N GLU A 151 -5.55 11.86 1.48
CA GLU A 151 -5.30 12.06 2.91
C GLU A 151 -4.08 12.98 3.15
N PRO A 152 -4.23 14.30 2.92
CA PRO A 152 -3.13 15.26 3.09
C PRO A 152 -2.59 15.33 4.51
N ASP A 153 -3.43 15.07 5.51
CA ASP A 153 -3.07 15.11 6.93
C ASP A 153 -2.09 13.97 7.31
N SER A 154 -1.96 12.95 6.45
CA SER A 154 -1.01 11.84 6.61
C SER A 154 0.16 11.90 5.61
N ALA A 155 0.36 13.04 4.94
CA ALA A 155 1.38 13.17 3.88
C ALA A 155 2.81 12.93 4.39
N ASP A 156 3.11 13.28 5.62
CA ASP A 156 4.39 12.99 6.26
C ASP A 156 4.61 11.48 6.40
N THR A 157 3.62 10.76 6.92
CA THR A 157 3.66 9.30 7.09
C THR A 157 3.76 8.59 5.73
N ILE A 158 2.96 9.00 4.74
CA ILE A 158 3.01 8.46 3.38
C ILE A 158 4.42 8.57 2.80
N VAL A 159 5.00 9.76 2.85
CA VAL A 159 6.32 10.01 2.27
C VAL A 159 7.40 9.28 3.06
N GLN A 160 7.30 9.22 4.39
CA GLN A 160 8.22 8.46 5.24
C GLN A 160 8.21 6.98 4.86
N THR A 161 7.04 6.32 4.89
CA THR A 161 6.90 4.89 4.56
C THR A 161 7.49 4.58 3.19
N LEU A 162 7.09 5.33 2.16
CA LEU A 162 7.57 5.07 0.80
C LEU A 162 9.05 5.37 0.63
N THR A 163 9.62 6.33 1.36
CA THR A 163 11.06 6.63 1.31
C THR A 163 11.88 5.58 2.06
N GLU A 164 11.35 5.03 3.16
CA GLU A 164 11.97 3.92 3.89
C GLU A 164 12.03 2.65 3.04
N GLU A 165 10.94 2.33 2.34
CA GLU A 165 10.83 1.15 1.48
C GLU A 165 11.56 1.35 0.14
N HIS A 166 11.58 2.57 -0.40
CA HIS A 166 12.18 2.93 -1.68
C HIS A 166 13.14 4.13 -1.57
N PRO A 167 14.29 4.00 -0.87
CA PRO A 167 15.19 5.12 -0.57
C PRO A 167 15.88 5.74 -1.80
N ASN A 168 15.86 5.04 -2.93
CA ASN A 168 16.38 5.55 -4.21
C ASN A 168 15.37 6.47 -4.92
N GLU A 169 14.09 6.40 -4.54
CA GLU A 169 12.98 7.15 -5.14
C GLU A 169 12.63 8.43 -4.35
N LEU A 170 13.41 8.78 -3.33
CA LEU A 170 13.17 9.92 -2.42
C LEU A 170 12.79 11.20 -3.17
N VAL A 171 13.55 11.55 -4.22
CA VAL A 171 13.31 12.79 -4.99
C VAL A 171 11.96 12.73 -5.71
N ASP A 172 11.61 11.58 -6.27
CA ASP A 172 10.38 11.38 -7.02
C ASP A 172 9.15 11.33 -6.10
N ILE A 173 9.28 10.68 -4.94
CA ILE A 173 8.25 10.66 -3.89
C ILE A 173 8.02 12.08 -3.36
N LEU A 174 9.07 12.77 -2.93
CA LEU A 174 8.98 14.10 -2.36
C LEU A 174 8.42 15.11 -3.37
N ALA A 175 8.90 15.04 -4.61
CA ALA A 175 8.42 15.94 -5.65
C ALA A 175 6.93 15.70 -5.95
N SER A 176 6.51 14.43 -6.07
CA SER A 176 5.11 14.10 -6.32
C SER A 176 4.19 14.59 -5.19
N ALA A 177 4.59 14.41 -3.92
CA ALA A 177 3.81 14.86 -2.77
C ALA A 177 3.63 16.39 -2.74
N ILE A 178 4.71 17.14 -2.94
CA ILE A 178 4.67 18.62 -2.87
C ILE A 178 3.93 19.20 -4.08
N GLN A 179 4.11 18.63 -5.28
CA GLN A 179 3.34 19.05 -6.45
C GLN A 179 1.84 18.78 -6.28
N ALA A 180 1.49 17.66 -5.63
CA ALA A 180 0.11 17.29 -5.35
C ALA A 180 -0.54 18.25 -4.36
N VAL A 181 0.11 18.48 -3.22
CA VAL A 181 -0.41 19.35 -2.15
C VAL A 181 0.73 20.21 -1.60
N PRO A 182 0.95 21.43 -2.14
CA PRO A 182 2.12 22.24 -1.79
C PRO A 182 2.29 22.58 -0.31
N VAL A 183 1.19 22.65 0.44
CA VAL A 183 1.23 22.92 1.88
C VAL A 183 1.85 21.78 2.69
N VAL A 184 1.95 20.56 2.14
CA VAL A 184 2.56 19.42 2.86
C VAL A 184 4.09 19.48 2.88
N GLY A 185 4.70 20.33 2.05
CA GLY A 185 6.16 20.39 1.91
C GLY A 185 6.88 20.69 3.23
N GLU A 186 6.31 21.52 4.09
CA GLU A 186 6.87 21.80 5.41
C GLU A 186 6.89 20.54 6.31
N TYR A 187 5.75 19.87 6.44
CA TYR A 187 5.62 18.69 7.31
C TYR A 187 6.47 17.53 6.82
N VAL A 188 6.48 17.30 5.50
CA VAL A 188 7.27 16.23 4.87
C VAL A 188 8.77 16.50 5.02
N VAL A 189 9.23 17.75 4.87
CA VAL A 189 10.65 18.10 5.10
C VAL A 189 11.04 17.83 6.56
N ASN A 190 10.23 18.27 7.52
CA ASN A 190 10.49 18.01 8.94
C ASN A 190 10.62 16.49 9.22
N ALA A 191 9.64 15.74 8.71
CA ALA A 191 9.52 14.30 8.85
C ALA A 191 10.72 13.55 8.26
N LEU A 192 11.16 13.92 7.06
CA LEU A 192 12.30 13.29 6.40
C LEU A 192 13.64 13.68 7.03
N LEU A 193 13.83 14.92 7.47
CA LEU A 193 15.07 15.34 8.13
C LEU A 193 15.25 14.70 9.51
N ALA A 194 14.15 14.38 10.20
CA ALA A 194 14.19 13.66 11.47
C ALA A 194 14.69 12.21 11.33
N ILE A 195 14.34 11.55 10.22
CA ILE A 195 14.68 10.13 9.97
C ILE A 195 15.98 10.00 9.16
N PHE A 196 16.19 10.89 8.18
CA PHE A 196 17.28 10.85 7.21
C PHE A 196 18.07 12.18 7.19
N PRO A 197 18.70 12.60 8.30
CA PRO A 197 19.44 13.87 8.38
C PRO A 197 20.58 13.95 7.34
N GLU A 198 21.16 12.82 6.94
CA GLU A 198 22.19 12.75 5.90
C GLU A 198 21.67 13.05 4.49
N ARG A 199 20.35 12.99 4.28
CA ARG A 199 19.68 13.31 2.99
C ARG A 199 19.26 14.78 2.89
N ALA A 200 19.68 15.64 3.82
CA ALA A 200 19.20 17.02 3.92
C ALA A 200 19.32 17.84 2.64
N GLU A 201 20.41 17.67 1.87
CA GLU A 201 20.58 18.34 0.58
C GLU A 201 19.44 17.98 -0.38
N ALA A 202 19.22 16.69 -0.63
CA ALA A 202 18.21 16.23 -1.57
C ALA A 202 16.79 16.63 -1.14
N VAL A 203 16.50 16.53 0.16
CA VAL A 203 15.19 16.89 0.74
C VAL A 203 14.92 18.39 0.57
N VAL A 204 15.82 19.24 1.05
CA VAL A 204 15.62 20.70 1.03
C VAL A 204 15.62 21.23 -0.40
N THR A 205 16.59 20.84 -1.22
CA THR A 205 16.69 21.31 -2.61
C THR A 205 15.46 20.93 -3.42
N THR A 206 14.96 19.69 -3.28
CA THR A 206 13.74 19.25 -3.97
C THR A 206 12.51 20.01 -3.46
N ALA A 207 12.34 20.12 -2.14
CA ALA A 207 11.18 20.79 -1.58
C ALA A 207 11.10 22.28 -1.97
N VAL A 208 12.24 22.98 -1.96
CA VAL A 208 12.35 24.36 -2.42
C VAL A 208 12.03 24.47 -3.92
N ARG A 209 12.58 23.57 -4.74
CA ARG A 209 12.35 23.56 -6.19
C ARG A 209 10.87 23.39 -6.53
N GLU A 210 10.22 22.42 -5.93
CA GLU A 210 8.79 22.17 -6.18
C GLU A 210 7.89 23.27 -5.58
N SER A 211 8.41 24.04 -4.62
CA SER A 211 7.71 25.16 -3.98
C SER A 211 8.11 26.53 -4.53
N ALA A 212 8.98 26.63 -5.54
CA ALA A 212 9.60 27.89 -5.96
C ALA A 212 8.60 28.98 -6.38
N GLY A 213 7.41 28.60 -6.86
CA GLY A 213 6.31 29.52 -7.17
C GLY A 213 5.56 30.09 -5.95
N GLN A 214 5.88 29.64 -4.74
CA GLN A 214 5.18 29.94 -3.50
C GLN A 214 6.17 30.39 -2.43
N ARG A 215 6.55 31.67 -2.48
CA ARG A 215 7.53 32.31 -1.58
C ARG A 215 7.33 31.95 -0.09
N GLU A 216 6.07 31.95 0.36
CA GLU A 216 5.74 31.63 1.75
C GLU A 216 5.93 30.14 2.09
N GLN A 217 5.73 29.21 1.14
CA GLN A 217 6.07 27.80 1.35
C GLN A 217 7.58 27.60 1.43
N VAL A 218 8.34 28.24 0.52
CA VAL A 218 9.80 28.21 0.54
C VAL A 218 10.31 28.70 1.88
N ARG A 219 9.79 29.83 2.38
CA ARG A 219 10.14 30.36 3.70
C ARG A 219 9.95 29.31 4.81
N ARG A 220 8.78 28.69 4.89
CA ARG A 220 8.49 27.68 5.93
C ARG A 220 9.37 26.44 5.81
N ILE A 221 9.63 25.97 4.59
CA ILE A 221 10.57 24.86 4.35
C ILE A 221 11.96 25.19 4.91
N LEU A 222 12.47 26.39 4.66
CA LEU A 222 13.79 26.81 5.15
C LEU A 222 13.81 26.96 6.68
N GLU A 223 12.78 27.54 7.29
CA GLU A 223 12.68 27.64 8.76
C GLU A 223 12.67 26.26 9.41
N THR A 224 11.87 25.35 8.87
CA THR A 224 11.77 23.97 9.35
C THR A 224 13.08 23.22 9.19
N ALA A 225 13.76 23.35 8.04
CA ALA A 225 15.07 22.73 7.85
C ALA A 225 16.12 23.27 8.83
N GLN A 226 16.10 24.58 9.12
CA GLN A 226 16.99 25.16 10.12
C GLN A 226 16.69 24.64 11.53
N GLN A 227 15.40 24.54 11.89
CA GLN A 227 14.96 23.98 13.18
C GLN A 227 15.30 22.48 13.33
N ALA A 228 15.27 21.73 12.22
CA ALA A 228 15.70 20.34 12.16
C ALA A 228 17.24 20.18 12.26
N GLY A 229 18.00 21.27 12.32
CA GLY A 229 19.44 21.26 12.56
C GLY A 229 20.31 21.29 11.29
N VAL A 230 19.74 21.66 10.13
CA VAL A 230 20.55 21.89 8.93
C VAL A 230 21.37 23.17 9.11
N GLU A 231 22.70 23.02 9.06
CA GLU A 231 23.68 24.12 9.18
C GLU A 231 23.36 25.28 8.23
N SER A 232 23.39 26.52 8.75
CA SER A 232 22.95 27.73 8.04
C SER A 232 23.61 27.92 6.67
N GLU A 233 24.92 27.67 6.54
CA GLU A 233 25.64 27.79 5.27
C GLU A 233 25.22 26.72 4.25
N LYS A 234 25.05 25.47 4.70
CA LYS A 234 24.55 24.39 3.85
C LYS A 234 23.10 24.64 3.42
N LEU A 235 22.28 25.13 4.35
CA LEU A 235 20.89 25.45 4.07
C LEU A 235 20.76 26.53 3.00
N LYS A 236 21.60 27.57 3.03
CA LYS A 236 21.67 28.58 1.96
C LYS A 236 22.02 27.95 0.62
N GLU A 237 23.02 27.09 0.58
CA GLU A 237 23.44 26.37 -0.64
C GLU A 237 22.29 25.52 -1.20
N TYR A 238 21.66 24.71 -0.37
CA TYR A 238 20.56 23.83 -0.78
C TYR A 238 19.36 24.61 -1.31
N ALA A 239 19.04 25.74 -0.67
CA ALA A 239 17.96 26.63 -1.08
C ALA A 239 18.21 27.26 -2.46
N LEU A 240 19.42 27.78 -2.68
CA LEU A 240 19.81 28.37 -3.96
C LEU A 240 19.85 27.33 -5.08
N ASN A 241 20.35 26.12 -4.80
CA ASN A 241 20.30 24.99 -5.73
C ASN A 241 18.85 24.58 -6.05
N GLY A 242 17.93 24.76 -5.10
CA GLY A 242 16.50 24.58 -5.30
C GLY A 242 15.82 25.73 -6.05
N GLY A 243 16.53 26.82 -6.37
CA GLY A 243 15.97 27.97 -7.09
C GLY A 243 15.26 29.00 -6.20
N ALA A 244 15.50 28.99 -4.88
CA ALA A 244 15.04 30.06 -4.01
C ALA A 244 15.67 31.41 -4.40
N HIS A 245 14.93 32.50 -4.23
CA HIS A 245 15.45 33.84 -4.43
C HIS A 245 16.44 34.19 -3.30
N GLU A 246 17.56 34.83 -3.62
CA GLU A 246 18.58 35.18 -2.59
C GLU A 246 18.01 36.00 -1.43
N ASP A 247 17.07 36.88 -1.72
CA ASP A 247 16.43 37.73 -0.70
C ASP A 247 15.62 36.90 0.30
N ASP A 248 14.92 35.85 -0.17
CA ASP A 248 14.15 34.93 0.68
C ASP A 248 15.08 34.14 1.60
N VAL A 249 16.20 33.68 1.05
CA VAL A 249 17.19 32.93 1.82
C VAL A 249 17.81 33.82 2.91
N LYS A 250 18.18 35.06 2.58
CA LYS A 250 18.79 36.01 3.54
C LYS A 250 17.84 36.42 4.67
N GLU A 251 16.55 36.59 4.36
CA GLU A 251 15.53 36.97 5.35
C GLU A 251 15.20 35.82 6.31
N THR A 252 15.28 34.58 5.82
CA THR A 252 14.79 33.39 6.54
C THR A 252 15.90 32.66 7.28
N VAL A 253 17.05 32.43 6.64
CA VAL A 253 18.14 31.63 7.20
C VAL A 253 19.03 32.52 8.06
N LYS A 254 18.85 32.41 9.38
CA LYS A 254 19.66 33.14 10.36
C LYS A 254 21.08 32.58 10.42
N PRO A 255 22.10 33.39 10.76
CA PRO A 255 23.45 32.91 10.99
C PRO A 255 23.51 31.89 12.13
#